data_AF-A0A418QC63-F1
#
_entry.id   AF-A0A418QC63-F1
#
_cell.length_a   1.000
_cell.length_b   1.000
_cell.length_c   1.000
_cell.angle_alpha   90.00
_cell.angle_beta   90.00
_cell.angle_gamma   90.00
#
_symmetry.space_group_name_H-M   'P 1'
#
loop_
_entity.id
_entity.type
_entity.pdbx_description
1 polymer ?
#
loop_
_entity_poly.entity_id
_entity_poly.type
_entity_poly.pdbx_seq_one_letter_code
_entity_poly.pdbx_strand_id
1 'polypeptide(L)'
;MKNSSVGFVQVELRDGSRYFSSQVPKVSDLLNAQVSNWLIENPNSAVFRDSISPAKLYRDQANEMRAMGGTANDVEKLEKQAADPANQSVTNVNYIVQQITVKQENGQRTVSSERASEADAENVLYTVAVGVENGQPQAALRRTLFLVMFVSLLALAIAAYLALRAARAVVQPIEDLVRVADAISMGDLSRPVRAERNDEIGDLAQALERMRLSLDSAMDRLRRRRRS
;
A
#
# COMPACT_ATOMS: atom_id res chain seq x y z
N MET A 1 -27.26 1.67 14.83
CA MET A 1 -26.69 1.91 16.18
C MET A 1 -25.35 2.61 16.01
N LYS A 2 -25.06 3.64 16.83
CA LYS A 2 -23.99 4.63 16.66
C LYS A 2 -22.59 3.99 16.55
N ASN A 3 -22.01 3.96 15.35
CA ASN A 3 -20.55 3.80 15.18
C ASN A 3 -19.89 5.14 15.52
N SER A 4 -19.72 5.43 16.81
CA SER A 4 -18.90 6.56 17.21
C SER A 4 -17.44 6.18 16.93
N SER A 5 -16.75 6.94 16.08
CA SER A 5 -15.32 6.76 15.84
C SER A 5 -14.45 7.17 17.05
N VAL A 6 -15.07 7.66 18.13
CA VAL A 6 -14.38 8.09 19.36
C VAL A 6 -13.96 6.88 20.19
N GLY A 7 -12.69 6.50 20.17
CA GLY A 7 -12.17 5.39 20.97
C GLY A 7 -12.03 5.68 22.46
N PHE A 8 -11.73 6.92 22.84
CA PHE A 8 -11.73 7.35 24.25
C PHE A 8 -12.03 8.84 24.44
N VAL A 9 -12.45 9.18 25.65
CA VAL A 9 -12.54 10.56 26.16
C VAL A 9 -11.91 10.60 27.54
N GLN A 10 -11.01 11.56 27.74
CA GLN A 10 -10.43 11.89 29.03
C GLN A 10 -10.78 13.33 29.38
N VAL A 11 -11.24 13.57 30.60
CA VAL A 11 -11.49 14.91 31.15
C VAL A 11 -10.60 15.09 32.37
N GLU A 12 -9.76 16.11 32.34
CA GLU A 12 -8.94 16.54 33.47
C GLU A 12 -9.50 17.85 34.00
N LEU A 13 -9.81 17.89 35.29
CA LEU A 13 -10.31 19.07 35.98
C LEU A 13 -9.15 19.86 36.61
N ARG A 14 -9.43 21.11 36.97
CA ARG A 14 -8.45 22.00 37.63
C ARG A 14 -7.86 21.43 38.92
N ASP A 15 -8.59 20.59 39.64
CA ASP A 15 -8.14 19.94 40.87
C ASP A 15 -7.19 18.73 40.62
N GLY A 16 -6.88 18.45 39.35
CA GLY A 16 -6.07 17.32 38.93
C GLY A 16 -6.85 16.00 38.85
N SER A 17 -8.15 16.00 39.16
CA SER A 17 -8.97 14.80 39.00
C SER A 17 -9.19 14.50 37.52
N ARG A 18 -9.09 13.20 37.18
CA ARG A 18 -9.19 12.70 35.82
C ARG A 18 -10.32 11.69 35.69
N TYR A 19 -11.16 11.90 34.69
CA TYR A 19 -12.22 11.00 34.31
C TYR A 19 -11.89 10.43 32.93
N PHE A 20 -11.95 9.12 32.80
CA PHE A 20 -11.62 8.43 31.56
C PHE A 20 -12.73 7.47 31.16
N SER A 21 -13.09 7.47 29.89
CA SER A 21 -14.05 6.55 29.30
C SER A 21 -13.54 6.06 27.96
N SER A 22 -13.65 4.75 27.71
CA SER A 22 -13.18 4.13 26.47
C SER A 22 -14.17 3.11 25.91
N GLN A 23 -14.15 2.96 24.58
CA GLN A 23 -14.85 1.89 23.88
C GLN A 23 -14.18 0.51 24.02
N VAL A 24 -13.03 0.41 24.70
CA VAL A 24 -12.34 -0.86 24.94
C VAL A 24 -12.35 -1.22 26.44
N PRO A 25 -13.47 -1.71 27.01
CA PRO A 25 -13.61 -1.92 28.45
C PRO A 25 -12.52 -2.81 29.06
N LYS A 26 -12.08 -3.84 28.33
CA LYS A 26 -11.10 -4.82 28.81
C LYS A 26 -9.76 -4.23 29.22
N VAL A 27 -9.36 -3.10 28.61
CA VAL A 27 -8.08 -2.45 28.88
C VAL A 27 -8.26 -0.97 29.23
N SER A 28 -9.47 -0.55 29.64
CA SER A 28 -9.80 0.86 29.87
C SER A 28 -8.85 1.53 30.88
N ASP A 29 -8.56 0.85 31.99
CA ASP A 29 -7.68 1.41 33.03
C ASP A 29 -6.23 1.51 32.57
N LEU A 30 -5.76 0.51 31.81
CA LEU A 30 -4.41 0.51 31.23
C LEU A 30 -4.26 1.59 30.16
N LEU A 31 -5.27 1.72 29.31
CA LEU A 31 -5.33 2.75 28.29
C LEU A 31 -5.35 4.14 28.92
N ASN A 32 -6.12 4.35 29.99
CA ASN A 32 -6.13 5.61 30.74
C ASN A 32 -4.72 6.00 31.22
N ALA A 33 -4.01 5.06 31.85
CA ALA A 33 -2.66 5.31 32.37
C ALA A 33 -1.67 5.68 31.25
N GLN A 34 -1.70 4.93 30.14
CA GLN A 34 -0.81 5.17 29.00
C GLN A 34 -1.14 6.48 28.27
N VAL A 35 -2.42 6.76 28.04
CA VAL A 35 -2.87 8.02 27.44
C VAL A 35 -2.48 9.19 28.34
N SER A 36 -2.70 9.11 29.64
CA SER A 36 -2.33 10.16 30.60
C SER A 36 -0.85 10.50 30.53
N ASN A 37 0.03 9.49 30.58
CA ASN A 37 1.48 9.70 30.48
C ASN A 37 1.86 10.28 29.12
N TRP A 38 1.27 9.76 28.05
CA TRP A 38 1.52 10.24 26.71
C TRP A 38 1.11 11.71 26.51
N LEU A 39 -0.03 12.14 27.06
CA LEU A 39 -0.50 13.54 26.98
C LEU A 39 0.45 14.51 27.69
N ILE A 40 1.10 14.06 28.77
CA ILE A 40 2.11 14.85 29.50
C ILE A 40 3.37 15.02 28.64
N GLU A 41 3.85 13.94 28.02
CA GLU A 41 5.05 13.92 27.19
C GLU A 41 4.84 14.57 25.81
N ASN A 42 3.61 14.48 25.27
CA ASN A 42 3.26 14.84 23.90
C ASN A 42 2.12 15.86 23.84
N PRO A 43 2.30 17.06 24.45
CA PRO A 43 1.24 18.06 24.61
C PRO A 43 0.70 18.62 23.28
N ASN A 44 1.51 18.56 22.21
CA ASN A 44 1.16 19.09 20.89
C ASN A 44 0.99 17.99 19.83
N SER A 45 1.12 16.71 20.21
CA SER A 45 1.02 15.61 19.26
C SER A 45 -0.43 15.21 19.04
N ALA A 46 -0.74 14.83 17.81
CA ALA A 46 -2.08 14.42 17.41
C ALA A 46 -2.25 12.90 17.36
N VAL A 47 -1.20 12.07 17.55
CA VAL A 47 -1.32 10.61 17.30
C VAL A 47 -0.76 9.78 18.45
N PHE A 48 -1.65 9.03 19.11
CA PHE A 48 -1.32 8.04 20.12
C PHE A 48 -1.38 6.62 19.51
N ARG A 49 -0.31 5.85 19.66
CA ARG A 49 -0.24 4.45 19.21
C ARG A 49 0.44 3.60 20.27
N ASP A 50 -0.22 2.52 20.65
CA ASP A 50 0.33 1.60 21.65
C ASP A 50 -0.20 0.16 21.45
N SER A 51 0.47 -0.79 22.08
CA SER A 51 0.09 -2.19 22.18
C SER A 51 -0.15 -2.54 23.65
N ILE A 52 -1.43 -2.63 24.02
CA ILE A 52 -1.87 -2.76 25.41
C ILE A 52 -2.15 -4.23 25.72
N SER A 53 -1.56 -4.74 26.78
CA SER A 53 -1.75 -6.12 27.23
C SER A 53 -1.68 -6.20 28.75
N PRO A 54 -2.70 -6.81 29.41
CA PRO A 54 -2.65 -7.07 30.85
C PRO A 54 -1.42 -7.89 31.26
N ALA A 55 -1.04 -8.91 30.47
CA ALA A 55 0.16 -9.70 30.74
C ALA A 55 1.46 -8.89 30.71
N LYS A 56 1.53 -7.82 29.90
CA LYS A 56 2.69 -6.91 29.93
C LYS A 56 2.74 -6.16 31.26
N LEU A 57 1.63 -5.58 31.72
CA LEU A 57 1.56 -4.88 33.00
C LEU A 57 2.03 -5.76 34.16
N TYR A 58 1.51 -6.99 34.27
CA TYR A 58 1.90 -7.89 35.37
C TYR A 58 3.38 -8.24 35.34
N ARG A 59 3.99 -8.37 34.15
CA ARG A 59 5.45 -8.56 34.02
C ARG A 59 6.22 -7.32 34.47
N ASP A 60 5.78 -6.14 34.07
CA ASP A 60 6.42 -4.89 34.43
C ASP A 60 6.36 -4.68 35.96
N GLN A 61 5.20 -4.93 36.58
CA GLN A 61 5.03 -4.90 38.04
C GLN A 61 5.88 -5.94 38.77
N ALA A 62 5.98 -7.17 38.25
CA ALA A 62 6.81 -8.22 38.84
C ALA A 62 8.30 -7.83 38.83
N ASN A 63 8.76 -7.22 37.74
CA ASN A 63 10.14 -6.73 37.61
C ASN A 63 10.43 -5.57 38.56
N GLU A 64 9.51 -4.62 38.67
CA GLU A 64 9.61 -3.50 39.63
C GLU A 64 9.63 -4.00 41.07
N MET A 65 8.73 -4.92 41.44
CA MET A 65 8.72 -5.52 42.77
C MET A 65 10.04 -6.23 43.07
N ARG A 66 10.60 -6.98 42.11
CA ARG A 66 11.90 -7.64 42.27
C ARG A 66 13.03 -6.62 42.50
N ALA A 67 13.03 -5.50 41.77
CA ALA A 67 14.03 -4.44 41.92
C ALA A 67 13.92 -3.70 43.25
N MET A 68 12.71 -3.55 43.79
CA MET A 68 12.45 -2.87 45.07
C MET A 68 12.58 -3.79 46.30
N GLY A 69 12.99 -5.05 46.13
CA GLY A 69 13.13 -6.01 47.24
C GLY A 69 11.80 -6.58 47.75
N GLY A 70 10.78 -6.63 46.90
CA GLY A 70 9.48 -7.25 47.19
C GLY A 70 9.56 -8.74 47.46
N THR A 71 8.49 -9.31 48.01
CA THR A 71 8.48 -10.73 48.41
C THR A 71 8.45 -11.65 47.18
N ALA A 72 9.10 -12.81 47.28
CA ALA A 72 9.10 -13.80 46.21
C ALA A 72 7.68 -14.29 45.84
N ASN A 73 6.79 -14.38 46.84
CA ASN A 73 5.40 -14.83 46.65
C ASN A 73 4.58 -13.83 45.82
N ASP A 74 4.76 -12.53 46.05
CA ASP A 74 4.04 -11.49 45.31
C ASP A 74 4.51 -11.41 43.86
N VAL A 75 5.83 -11.53 43.64
CA VAL A 75 6.43 -11.60 42.29
C VAL A 75 5.93 -12.83 41.55
N GLU A 76 5.91 -14.01 42.19
CA GLU A 76 5.41 -15.25 41.58
C GLU A 76 3.92 -15.14 41.20
N LYS A 77 3.11 -14.49 42.03
CA LYS A 77 1.69 -14.27 41.75
C LYS A 77 1.49 -13.40 40.49
N LEU A 78 2.26 -12.32 40.36
CA LEU A 78 2.23 -11.46 39.18
C LEU A 78 2.73 -12.20 37.93
N GLU A 79 3.79 -13.00 38.03
CA GLU A 79 4.28 -13.82 36.92
C GLU A 79 3.25 -14.87 36.47
N LYS A 80 2.52 -15.49 37.39
CA LYS A 80 1.40 -16.39 37.07
C LYS A 80 0.28 -15.65 36.35
N GLN A 81 -0.09 -14.45 36.80
CA GLN A 81 -1.09 -13.62 36.12
C GLN A 81 -0.62 -13.19 34.73
N ALA A 82 0.66 -12.91 34.55
CA ALA A 82 1.23 -12.62 33.25
C ALA A 82 1.21 -13.82 32.30
N ALA A 83 1.41 -15.04 32.82
CA ALA A 83 1.41 -16.26 32.03
C ALA A 83 -0.01 -16.74 31.64
N ASP A 84 -1.04 -16.31 32.38
CA ASP A 84 -2.43 -16.68 32.13
C ASP A 84 -2.87 -16.34 30.68
N PRO A 85 -3.33 -17.31 29.88
CA PRO A 85 -3.84 -17.07 28.53
C PRO A 85 -4.92 -15.98 28.45
N ALA A 86 -5.72 -15.78 29.50
CA ALA A 86 -6.73 -14.72 29.56
C ALA A 86 -6.11 -13.31 29.49
N ASN A 87 -4.88 -13.15 29.96
CA ASN A 87 -4.17 -11.87 30.02
C ASN A 87 -3.23 -11.63 28.82
N GLN A 88 -3.05 -12.64 27.97
CA GLN A 88 -2.15 -12.58 26.80
C GLN A 88 -2.75 -11.80 25.62
N SER A 89 -4.03 -11.41 25.67
CA SER A 89 -4.65 -10.63 24.61
C SER A 89 -3.93 -9.29 24.43
N VAL A 90 -3.50 -9.00 23.21
CA VAL A 90 -2.90 -7.73 22.82
C VAL A 90 -3.95 -6.89 22.11
N THR A 91 -4.22 -5.71 22.64
CA THR A 91 -5.07 -4.69 22.03
C THR A 91 -4.17 -3.62 21.42
N ASN A 92 -4.11 -3.56 20.09
CA ASN A 92 -3.42 -2.47 19.40
C ASN A 92 -4.37 -1.29 19.25
N VAL A 93 -3.92 -0.11 19.67
CA VAL A 93 -4.69 1.12 19.56
C VAL A 93 -3.93 2.14 18.71
N ASN A 94 -4.68 2.89 17.92
CA ASN A 94 -4.16 3.96 17.09
C ASN A 94 -5.21 5.06 17.06
N TYR A 95 -4.98 6.13 17.82
CA TYR A 95 -5.92 7.22 17.98
C TYR A 95 -5.33 8.52 17.44
N ILE A 96 -6.14 9.30 16.74
CA ILE A 96 -5.89 10.73 16.60
C ILE A 96 -6.45 11.40 17.84
N VAL A 97 -5.60 12.06 18.62
CA VAL A 97 -5.96 12.72 19.87
C VAL A 97 -6.05 14.22 19.64
N GLN A 98 -7.15 14.82 20.07
CA GLN A 98 -7.33 16.26 20.12
C GLN A 98 -7.58 16.69 21.56
N GLN A 99 -6.90 17.75 21.99
CA GLN A 99 -7.10 18.37 23.30
C GLN A 99 -7.86 19.68 23.14
N ILE A 100 -8.82 19.89 24.03
CA ILE A 100 -9.62 21.11 24.13
C ILE A 100 -9.56 21.57 25.57
N THR A 101 -9.06 22.78 25.80
CA THR A 101 -9.03 23.40 27.12
C THR A 101 -10.12 24.44 27.22
N VAL A 102 -10.94 24.35 28.26
CA VAL A 102 -11.95 25.36 28.59
C VAL A 102 -11.41 26.26 29.68
N LYS A 103 -11.28 27.55 29.36
CA LYS A 103 -10.83 28.59 30.28
C LYS A 103 -12.01 29.50 30.65
N GLN A 104 -11.89 30.21 31.76
CA GLN A 104 -12.81 31.25 32.18
C GLN A 104 -12.04 32.56 32.36
N GLU A 105 -12.37 33.56 31.55
CA GLU A 105 -11.72 34.87 31.56
C GLU A 105 -12.82 35.95 31.60
N ASN A 106 -12.73 36.89 32.54
CA ASN A 106 -13.72 37.96 32.72
C ASN A 106 -15.18 37.49 32.82
N GLY A 107 -15.41 36.31 33.42
CA GLY A 107 -16.74 35.72 33.56
C GLY A 107 -17.28 35.02 32.30
N GLN A 108 -16.54 35.04 31.19
CA GLN A 108 -16.89 34.35 29.96
C GLN A 108 -16.05 33.08 29.80
N ARG A 109 -16.70 31.98 29.35
CA ARG A 109 -16.00 30.74 29.03
C ARG A 109 -15.44 30.82 27.62
N THR A 110 -14.15 30.56 27.48
CA THR A 110 -13.46 30.48 26.20
C THR A 110 -12.93 29.07 26.00
N VAL A 111 -12.90 28.64 24.75
CA VAL A 111 -12.41 27.32 24.34
C VAL A 111 -11.14 27.52 23.54
N SER A 112 -10.06 26.86 23.92
CA SER A 112 -8.81 26.88 23.19
C SER A 112 -8.35 25.45 22.87
N SER A 113 -7.92 25.24 21.64
CA SER A 113 -7.20 24.02 21.22
C SER A 113 -5.70 24.14 21.44
N GLU A 114 -5.21 25.32 21.82
CA GLU A 114 -3.80 25.56 22.13
C GLU A 114 -3.54 25.27 23.61
N ARG A 115 -2.32 24.82 23.91
CA ARG A 115 -1.89 24.54 25.28
C ARG A 115 -2.10 25.79 26.14
N ALA A 116 -2.76 25.63 27.29
CA ALA A 116 -2.81 26.68 28.29
C ALA A 116 -1.39 27.03 28.75
N SER A 117 -1.03 28.31 28.69
CA SER A 117 0.23 28.78 29.29
C SER A 117 0.17 28.56 30.81
N GLU A 118 1.32 28.45 31.48
CA GLU A 118 1.37 28.43 32.95
C GLU A 118 0.68 29.67 33.55
N ALA A 119 0.73 30.80 32.84
CA ALA A 119 0.01 32.02 33.20
C ALA A 119 -1.53 31.90 33.13
N ASP A 120 -2.05 30.95 32.34
CA ASP A 120 -3.48 30.71 32.18
C ASP A 120 -4.01 29.61 33.11
N ALA A 121 -3.13 28.92 33.85
CA ALA A 121 -3.49 27.75 34.65
C ALA A 121 -4.58 28.06 35.69
N GLU A 122 -4.60 29.27 36.25
CA GLU A 122 -5.64 29.69 37.20
C GLU A 122 -7.03 29.79 36.56
N ASN A 123 -7.07 30.12 35.27
CA ASN A 123 -8.29 30.32 34.49
C ASN A 123 -8.76 29.03 33.80
N VAL A 124 -7.98 27.94 33.83
CA VAL A 124 -8.41 26.65 33.28
C VAL A 124 -9.47 26.02 34.18
N LEU A 125 -10.63 25.67 33.61
CA LEU A 125 -11.67 24.90 34.30
C LEU A 125 -11.44 23.40 34.14
N TYR A 126 -11.28 22.96 32.90
CA TYR A 126 -11.03 21.56 32.55
C TYR A 126 -10.44 21.45 31.15
N THR A 127 -9.72 20.35 30.91
CA THR A 127 -9.18 19.95 29.62
C THR A 127 -9.79 18.61 29.21
N VAL A 128 -10.29 18.54 27.98
CA VAL A 128 -10.85 17.32 27.40
C VAL A 128 -9.93 16.82 26.30
N ALA A 129 -9.44 15.59 26.43
CA ALA A 129 -8.75 14.88 25.37
C ALA A 129 -9.70 13.85 24.75
N VAL A 130 -9.87 13.90 23.43
CA VAL A 130 -10.70 12.96 22.68
C VAL A 130 -9.81 12.19 21.71
N GLY A 131 -9.80 10.87 21.84
CA GLY A 131 -9.12 9.97 20.92
C GLY A 131 -10.11 9.38 19.92
N VAL A 132 -9.89 9.63 18.64
CA VAL A 132 -10.69 9.07 17.53
C VAL A 132 -9.88 7.96 16.87
N GLU A 133 -10.50 6.80 16.63
CA GLU A 133 -9.88 5.68 15.95
C GLU A 133 -9.31 6.12 14.60
N ASN A 134 -7.99 6.04 14.49
CA ASN A 134 -7.28 6.24 13.25
C ASN A 134 -7.30 4.94 12.47
N GLY A 135 -8.50 4.59 12.00
CA GLY A 135 -8.73 3.55 11.02
C GLY A 135 -8.19 4.01 9.68
N GLN A 136 -6.86 4.02 9.52
CA GLN A 136 -6.31 4.12 8.17
C GLN A 136 -6.86 2.91 7.40
N PRO A 137 -7.58 3.11 6.28
CA PRO A 137 -8.03 2.00 5.44
C PRO A 137 -6.82 1.45 4.67
N GLN A 138 -5.82 0.93 5.39
CA GLN A 138 -4.62 0.31 4.82
C GLN A 138 -5.01 -0.88 3.95
N ALA A 139 -6.11 -1.57 4.29
CA ALA A 139 -6.68 -2.62 3.47
C ALA A 139 -7.17 -2.11 2.09
N ALA A 140 -7.79 -0.92 2.04
CA ALA A 140 -8.23 -0.32 0.79
C ALA A 140 -7.03 0.11 -0.06
N LEU A 141 -6.03 0.76 0.56
CA LEU A 141 -4.81 1.17 -0.14
C LEU A 141 -4.06 -0.04 -0.72
N ARG A 142 -3.85 -1.09 0.09
CA ARG A 142 -3.16 -2.32 -0.34
C ARG A 142 -3.91 -3.02 -1.47
N ARG A 143 -5.25 -3.10 -1.39
CA ARG A 143 -6.08 -3.68 -2.46
C ARG A 143 -5.97 -2.89 -3.76
N THR A 144 -6.01 -1.56 -3.69
CA THR A 144 -5.84 -0.69 -4.87
C THR A 144 -4.45 -0.88 -5.48
N LEU A 145 -3.39 -0.90 -4.67
CA LEU A 145 -2.02 -1.12 -5.15
C LEU A 145 -1.87 -2.48 -5.85
N PHE A 146 -2.43 -3.56 -5.28
CA PHE A 146 -2.41 -4.87 -5.92
C PHE A 146 -3.16 -4.88 -7.25
N LEU A 147 -4.33 -4.24 -7.32
CA LEU A 147 -5.11 -4.15 -8.55
C LEU A 147 -4.34 -3.39 -9.63
N VAL A 148 -3.77 -2.22 -9.29
CA VAL A 148 -2.96 -1.42 -10.21
C VAL A 148 -1.75 -2.22 -10.70
N MET A 149 -1.02 -2.88 -9.80
CA MET A 149 0.12 -3.73 -10.17
C MET A 149 -0.30 -4.85 -11.12
N PHE A 150 -1.41 -5.55 -10.83
CA PHE A 150 -1.91 -6.63 -11.65
C PHE A 150 -2.34 -6.16 -13.04
N VAL A 151 -3.09 -5.06 -13.12
CA VAL A 151 -3.55 -4.48 -14.39
C VAL A 151 -2.36 -4.00 -15.23
N SER A 152 -1.38 -3.33 -14.61
CA SER A 152 -0.16 -2.90 -15.30
C SER A 152 0.64 -4.08 -15.85
N LEU A 153 0.80 -5.14 -15.06
CA LEU A 153 1.51 -6.34 -15.50
C LEU A 153 0.77 -7.04 -16.65
N LEU A 154 -0.56 -7.14 -16.56
CA LEU A 154 -1.40 -7.70 -17.61
C LEU A 154 -1.30 -6.88 -18.91
N ALA A 155 -1.36 -5.55 -18.81
CA ALA A 155 -1.20 -4.66 -19.96
C ALA A 155 0.17 -4.84 -20.62
N LEU A 156 1.24 -4.96 -19.82
CA LEU A 156 2.60 -5.16 -20.32
C LEU A 156 2.77 -6.54 -20.99
N ALA A 157 2.16 -7.58 -20.41
CA ALA A 157 2.13 -8.91 -21.03
C ALA A 157 1.36 -8.93 -22.36
N ILE A 158 0.22 -8.25 -22.43
CA ILE A 158 -0.57 -8.11 -23.68
C ILE A 158 0.24 -7.34 -24.72
N ALA A 159 0.88 -6.22 -24.34
CA ALA A 159 1.71 -5.45 -25.26
C ALA A 159 2.89 -6.28 -25.81
N ALA A 160 3.59 -7.01 -24.95
CA ALA A 160 4.67 -7.90 -25.36
C ALA A 160 4.19 -9.02 -26.29
N TYR A 161 3.05 -9.64 -25.97
CA TYR A 161 2.43 -10.67 -26.81
C TYR A 161 2.06 -10.13 -28.20
N LEU A 162 1.42 -8.97 -28.27
CA LEU A 162 1.05 -8.33 -29.53
C LEU A 162 2.27 -7.93 -30.35
N ALA A 163 3.33 -7.40 -29.71
CA ALA A 163 4.57 -7.05 -30.39
C ALA A 163 5.25 -8.28 -31.01
N LEU A 164 5.36 -9.38 -30.26
CA LEU A 164 5.93 -10.64 -30.76
C LEU A 164 5.07 -11.23 -31.90
N ARG A 165 3.74 -11.13 -31.79
CA ARG A 165 2.85 -11.59 -32.85
C ARG A 165 3.00 -10.76 -34.12
N ALA A 166 3.08 -9.43 -34.01
CA ALA A 166 3.27 -8.53 -35.14
C ALA A 166 4.62 -8.77 -35.84
N ALA A 167 5.70 -8.96 -35.07
CA ALA A 167 7.01 -9.29 -35.63
C ALA A 167 6.98 -10.55 -36.51
N ARG A 168 6.31 -11.61 -36.05
CA ARG A 168 6.19 -12.87 -36.81
C ARG A 168 5.19 -12.80 -37.95
N ALA A 169 4.10 -12.06 -37.79
CA ALA A 169 3.02 -12.02 -38.77
C ALA A 169 3.27 -11.01 -39.89
N VAL A 170 4.06 -9.96 -39.67
CA VAL A 170 4.24 -8.87 -40.64
C VAL A 170 5.72 -8.69 -40.98
N VAL A 171 6.57 -8.49 -39.98
CA VAL A 171 7.99 -8.15 -40.20
C VAL A 171 8.74 -9.29 -40.87
N GLN A 172 8.61 -10.52 -40.36
CA GLN A 172 9.31 -11.69 -40.92
C GLN A 172 8.94 -11.96 -42.40
N PRO A 173 7.65 -12.05 -42.80
CA PRO A 173 7.30 -12.24 -44.21
C PRO A 173 7.79 -11.11 -45.12
N ILE A 174 7.78 -9.86 -44.65
CA ILE A 174 8.29 -8.73 -45.42
C ILE A 174 9.80 -8.86 -45.62
N GLU A 175 10.56 -9.17 -44.57
CA GLU A 175 12.00 -9.42 -44.68
C GLU A 175 12.32 -10.59 -45.61
N ASP A 176 11.50 -11.65 -45.60
CA ASP A 176 11.64 -12.77 -46.54
C ASP A 176 11.43 -12.33 -47.99
N LEU A 177 10.39 -11.54 -48.27
CA LEU A 177 10.13 -11.01 -49.61
C LEU A 177 11.24 -10.06 -50.08
N VAL A 178 11.78 -9.22 -49.18
CA VAL A 178 12.93 -8.35 -49.48
C VAL A 178 14.15 -9.19 -49.86
N ARG A 179 14.48 -10.23 -49.09
CA ARG A 179 15.61 -11.14 -49.40
C ARG A 179 15.46 -11.84 -50.75
N VAL A 180 14.24 -12.24 -51.10
CA VAL A 180 13.96 -12.86 -52.39
C VAL A 180 14.08 -11.85 -53.53
N ALA A 181 13.56 -10.62 -53.35
CA ALA A 181 13.70 -9.56 -54.33
C ALA A 181 15.17 -9.19 -54.59
N ASP A 182 15.99 -9.12 -53.54
CA ASP A 182 17.44 -8.90 -53.66
C ASP A 182 18.11 -10.02 -54.47
N ALA A 183 17.79 -11.29 -54.20
CA ALA A 183 18.33 -12.42 -54.97
C ALA A 183 17.96 -12.35 -56.46
N ILE A 184 16.69 -12.01 -56.75
CA ILE A 184 16.21 -11.79 -58.13
C ILE A 184 16.99 -10.67 -58.82
N SER A 185 17.25 -9.57 -58.12
CA SER A 185 18.02 -8.42 -58.65
C SER A 185 19.46 -8.81 -59.01
N MET A 186 20.04 -9.79 -58.30
CA MET A 186 21.37 -10.34 -58.55
C MET A 186 21.38 -11.44 -59.63
N GLY A 187 20.22 -11.75 -60.21
CA GLY A 187 20.07 -12.74 -61.28
C GLY A 187 19.85 -14.17 -60.79
N ASP A 188 19.68 -14.40 -59.47
CA ASP A 188 19.25 -15.70 -58.95
C ASP A 188 17.73 -15.83 -59.06
N LEU A 189 17.31 -16.45 -60.16
CA LEU A 189 15.90 -16.75 -60.44
C LEU A 189 15.52 -18.18 -60.07
N SER A 190 16.39 -18.94 -59.38
CA SER A 190 16.16 -20.37 -59.15
C SER A 190 15.13 -20.68 -58.05
N ARG A 191 14.83 -19.69 -57.19
CA ARG A 191 13.96 -19.88 -56.01
C ARG A 191 12.56 -19.29 -56.23
N PRO A 192 11.48 -20.11 -56.15
CA PRO A 192 10.12 -19.61 -56.27
C PRO A 192 9.69 -18.82 -55.03
N VAL A 193 8.91 -17.76 -55.22
CA VAL A 193 8.31 -16.99 -54.13
C VAL A 193 7.02 -17.69 -53.68
N ARG A 194 6.96 -18.14 -52.43
CA ARG A 194 5.77 -18.80 -51.87
C ARG A 194 4.74 -17.76 -51.42
N ALA A 195 3.56 -17.78 -52.02
CA ALA A 195 2.41 -16.94 -51.66
C ALA A 195 1.32 -17.81 -51.01
N GLU A 196 1.54 -18.23 -49.76
CA GLU A 196 0.56 -19.03 -49.00
C GLU A 196 -0.40 -18.17 -48.15
N ARG A 197 -0.23 -16.84 -48.18
CA ARG A 197 -1.07 -15.88 -47.44
C ARG A 197 -2.19 -15.34 -48.32
N ASN A 198 -3.34 -15.08 -47.68
CA ASN A 198 -4.53 -14.50 -48.32
C ASN A 198 -4.75 -13.05 -47.86
N ASP A 199 -3.68 -12.29 -47.67
CA ASP A 199 -3.69 -10.87 -47.29
C ASP A 199 -2.77 -10.06 -48.21
N GLU A 200 -2.62 -8.75 -47.94
CA GLU A 200 -1.85 -7.83 -48.78
C GLU A 200 -0.39 -8.28 -48.98
N ILE A 201 0.18 -9.00 -48.00
CA ILE A 201 1.52 -9.58 -48.11
C ILE A 201 1.52 -10.77 -49.08
N GLY A 202 0.46 -11.57 -49.10
CA GLY A 202 0.23 -12.62 -50.08
C GLY A 202 0.12 -12.09 -51.51
N ASP A 203 -0.64 -11.00 -51.69
CA ASP A 203 -0.77 -10.33 -52.99
C ASP A 203 0.59 -9.79 -53.48
N LEU A 204 1.39 -9.24 -52.56
CA LEU A 204 2.75 -8.78 -52.86
C LEU A 204 3.66 -9.95 -53.26
N ALA A 205 3.61 -11.07 -52.52
CA ALA A 205 4.37 -12.28 -52.83
C ALA A 205 4.02 -12.81 -54.23
N GLN A 206 2.73 -12.82 -54.59
CA GLN A 206 2.26 -13.28 -55.88
C GLN A 206 2.67 -12.34 -57.02
N ALA A 207 2.66 -11.03 -56.80
CA ALA A 207 3.19 -10.05 -57.75
C ALA A 207 4.70 -10.25 -57.98
N LEU A 208 5.47 -10.49 -56.91
CA LEU A 208 6.90 -10.76 -57.00
C LEU A 208 7.21 -12.05 -57.77
N GLU A 209 6.44 -13.12 -57.56
CA GLU A 209 6.60 -14.37 -58.33
C GLU A 209 6.35 -14.18 -59.83
N ARG A 210 5.30 -13.43 -60.19
CA ARG A 210 5.03 -13.11 -61.61
C ARG A 210 6.21 -12.36 -62.24
N MET A 211 6.82 -11.44 -61.51
CA MET A 211 8.01 -10.72 -61.96
C MET A 211 9.21 -11.66 -62.16
N ARG A 212 9.48 -12.53 -61.18
CA ARG A 212 10.56 -13.54 -61.25
C ARG A 212 10.42 -14.42 -62.49
N LEU A 213 9.23 -14.99 -62.71
CA LEU A 213 8.94 -15.85 -63.86
C LEU A 213 9.09 -15.13 -65.19
N SER A 214 8.65 -13.86 -65.26
CA SER A 214 8.82 -13.03 -66.45
C SER A 214 10.31 -12.82 -66.78
N LEU A 215 11.13 -12.48 -65.78
CA LEU A 215 12.57 -12.29 -65.95
C LEU A 215 13.28 -13.59 -66.36
N ASP A 216 12.90 -14.72 -65.76
CA ASP A 216 13.48 -16.03 -66.06
C ASP A 216 13.22 -16.41 -67.52
N SER A 217 11.98 -16.26 -67.96
CA SER A 217 11.60 -16.50 -69.35
C SER A 217 12.33 -15.59 -70.34
N ALA A 218 12.59 -14.33 -69.97
CA ALA A 218 13.31 -13.37 -70.81
C ALA A 218 14.80 -13.74 -70.93
N MET A 219 15.45 -14.10 -69.82
CA MET A 219 16.83 -14.57 -69.82
C MET A 219 17.00 -15.88 -70.60
N ASP A 220 16.05 -16.81 -70.49
CA ASP A 220 16.11 -18.10 -71.17
C ASP A 220 16.03 -17.93 -72.70
N ARG A 221 15.19 -17.01 -73.18
CA ARG A 221 15.13 -16.61 -74.60
C ARG A 221 16.45 -16.02 -75.10
N LEU A 222 17.09 -15.16 -74.31
CA LEU A 222 18.41 -14.59 -74.63
C LEU A 222 19.49 -15.67 -74.72
N ARG A 223 19.51 -16.61 -73.78
CA ARG A 223 20.47 -17.73 -73.76
C ARG A 223 20.33 -18.64 -74.99
N ARG A 224 19.10 -18.92 -75.44
CA ARG A 224 18.85 -19.72 -76.65
C ARG A 224 19.35 -19.03 -77.92
N ARG A 225 19.13 -17.72 -78.07
CA ARG A 225 19.63 -16.94 -79.22
C ARG A 225 21.16 -16.87 -79.29
N ARG A 226 21.84 -16.94 -78.15
CA ARG A 226 23.31 -16.88 -78.09
C ARG A 226 23.98 -18.23 -78.42
N ARG A 227 23.21 -19.31 -78.49
CA ARG A 227 23.66 -20.68 -78.80
C ARG A 227 23.37 -21.11 -80.24
N SER A 228 22.60 -20.34 -80.99
CA SER A 228 22.38 -20.48 -82.45
C SER A 228 23.32 -19.58 -83.21
#